data_AF-A0A2J6H938-F1
#
_entry.id   AF-A0A2J6H938-F1
#
_cell.length_a   1.000
_cell.length_b   1.000
_cell.length_c   1.000
_cell.angle_alpha   90.00
_cell.angle_beta   90.00
_cell.angle_gamma   90.00
#
_symmetry.space_group_name_H-M   'P 1'
#
loop_
_entity.id
_entity.type
_entity.pdbx_description
1 polymer ?
#
loop_
_entity_poly.entity_id
_entity_poly.type
_entity_poly.pdbx_seq_one_letter_code
_entity_poly.pdbx_strand_id
1 'polypeptide(L)'
;NLFEVVKMNDKEFKKYLKQLRAMAIDMETATIFTTGFANKIPTGALLLVSDQPMIPEGVKTAESDSSVTEKYVETHLHVGIESLKQLINGGLTVKHLKF
;
A
#
# COMPACT_ATOMS: atom_id res chain seq x y z
N ASN A 1 15.22 -1.63 -2.89
CA ASN A 1 13.75 -1.80 -3.06
C ASN A 1 13.25 -2.72 -1.94
N LEU A 2 11.94 -2.84 -1.72
CA LEU A 2 11.34 -3.67 -0.65
C LEU A 2 11.83 -5.12 -0.69
N PHE A 3 12.11 -5.64 -1.89
CA PHE A 3 12.70 -6.94 -2.08
C PHE A 3 14.05 -7.10 -1.37
N GLU A 4 15.02 -6.20 -1.61
CA GLU A 4 16.34 -6.26 -0.95
C GLU A 4 16.23 -6.14 0.58
N VAL A 5 15.31 -5.32 1.09
CA VAL A 5 15.06 -5.16 2.53
C VAL A 5 14.56 -6.46 3.16
N VAL A 6 13.63 -7.14 2.49
CA VAL A 6 13.05 -8.42 2.97
C VAL A 6 14.03 -9.58 2.78
N LYS A 7 14.85 -9.57 1.73
CA LYS A 7 15.83 -10.62 1.43
C LYS A 7 17.03 -10.57 2.38
N MET A 8 17.55 -9.38 2.68
CA MET A 8 18.71 -9.21 3.56
C MET A 8 18.40 -9.64 5.00
N ASN A 9 17.14 -9.50 5.43
CA ASN A 9 16.67 -9.88 6.76
C ASN A 9 15.94 -11.24 6.74
N ASP A 10 16.70 -12.29 6.45
CA ASP A 10 16.27 -13.61 5.95
C ASP A 10 15.05 -14.26 6.68
N LYS A 11 15.07 -14.40 8.01
CA LYS A 11 14.04 -15.21 8.74
C LYS A 11 13.35 -14.49 9.89
N GLU A 12 14.09 -13.73 10.70
CA GLU A 12 13.49 -13.06 11.86
C GLU A 12 12.54 -11.94 11.46
N PHE A 13 12.92 -11.12 10.48
CA PHE A 13 12.07 -10.04 9.98
C PHE A 13 10.79 -10.59 9.32
N LYS A 14 10.90 -11.66 8.51
CA LYS A 14 9.72 -12.34 7.95
C LYS A 14 8.82 -12.93 9.03
N LYS A 15 9.37 -13.49 10.10
CA LYS A 15 8.61 -13.99 11.25
C LYS A 15 7.91 -12.85 11.99
N TYR A 16 8.60 -11.73 12.19
CA TYR A 16 8.05 -10.52 12.78
C TYR A 16 6.85 -9.97 11.98
N LEU A 17 6.99 -9.84 10.66
CA LEU A 17 5.90 -9.40 9.78
C LEU A 17 4.67 -10.34 9.86
N LYS A 18 4.90 -11.66 9.94
CA LYS A 18 3.82 -12.65 10.13
C LYS A 18 3.14 -12.50 11.48
N GLN A 19 3.89 -12.24 12.56
CA GLN A 19 3.32 -12.00 13.90
C GLN A 19 2.45 -10.74 13.93
N LEU A 20 2.86 -9.68 13.22
CA LEU A 20 2.07 -8.46 13.06
C LEU A 20 0.81 -8.64 12.21
N ARG A 21 0.66 -9.77 11.50
CA ARG A 21 -0.38 -9.99 10.48
C ARG A 21 -0.36 -8.90 9.40
N ALA A 22 0.83 -8.43 9.02
CA ALA A 22 0.99 -7.43 7.98
C ALA A 22 0.48 -7.99 6.63
N MET A 23 -0.41 -7.23 5.97
CA MET A 23 -1.00 -7.63 4.67
C MET A 23 -0.20 -7.10 3.48
N ALA A 24 0.50 -5.98 3.66
CA ALA A 24 1.34 -5.33 2.65
C ALA A 24 2.54 -4.69 3.34
N ILE A 25 3.59 -4.42 2.57
CA ILE A 25 4.78 -3.70 3.02
C ILE A 25 4.94 -2.50 2.10
N ASP A 26 5.03 -1.32 2.68
CA ASP A 26 5.12 -0.03 2.01
C ASP A 26 6.06 0.88 2.82
N MET A 27 6.60 1.94 2.19
CA MET A 27 7.59 2.82 2.82
C MET A 27 6.99 4.16 3.29
N GLU A 28 5.80 4.53 2.84
CA GLU A 28 5.24 5.86 3.04
C GLU A 28 3.97 5.87 3.90
N THR A 29 3.11 4.86 3.77
CA THR A 29 1.74 4.86 4.36
C THR A 29 1.72 5.19 5.85
N ALA A 30 2.58 4.57 6.66
CA ALA A 30 2.58 4.82 8.11
C ALA A 30 2.93 6.28 8.46
N THR A 31 3.87 6.87 7.73
CA THR A 31 4.28 8.27 7.90
C THR A 31 3.14 9.20 7.49
N ILE A 32 2.52 8.97 6.35
CA ILE A 32 1.39 9.78 5.83
C ILE A 32 0.20 9.75 6.79
N PHE A 33 -0.15 8.58 7.35
CA PHE A 33 -1.22 8.49 8.34
C PHE A 33 -0.88 9.19 9.65
N THR A 34 0.36 9.08 10.11
CA THR A 34 0.81 9.73 11.35
C THR A 34 0.79 11.25 11.21
N THR A 35 1.29 11.79 10.11
CA THR A 35 1.30 13.24 9.85
C THR A 35 -0.10 13.79 9.58
N GLY A 36 -0.93 13.05 8.84
CA GLY A 36 -2.33 13.38 8.62
C GLY A 36 -3.12 13.43 9.93
N PHE A 37 -2.95 12.42 10.79
CA PHE A 37 -3.56 12.40 12.13
C PHE A 37 -3.11 13.58 12.99
N ALA A 38 -1.80 13.86 13.06
CA ALA A 38 -1.25 14.95 13.86
C ALA A 38 -1.79 16.33 13.42
N ASN A 39 -2.03 16.52 12.11
CA ASN A 39 -2.56 17.76 11.55
C ASN A 39 -4.09 17.77 11.39
N LYS A 40 -4.80 16.74 11.88
CA LYS A 40 -6.25 16.57 11.74
C LYS A 40 -6.74 16.58 10.29
N ILE A 41 -5.93 16.08 9.38
CA ILE A 41 -6.24 15.95 7.96
C ILE A 41 -6.78 14.53 7.71
N PRO A 42 -8.05 14.38 7.27
CA PRO A 42 -8.58 13.07 6.88
C PRO A 42 -7.72 12.43 5.80
N THR A 43 -7.22 11.23 6.06
CA THR A 43 -6.23 10.56 5.21
C THR A 43 -6.67 9.11 4.97
N GLY A 44 -6.44 8.63 3.75
CA GLY A 44 -6.68 7.25 3.33
C GLY A 44 -5.60 6.81 2.35
N ALA A 45 -5.48 5.49 2.14
CA ALA A 45 -4.55 4.93 1.17
C ALA A 45 -5.22 3.81 0.37
N LEU A 46 -4.90 3.76 -0.91
CA LEU A 46 -5.18 2.66 -1.82
C LEU A 46 -3.83 2.19 -2.38
N LEU A 47 -3.41 0.99 -2.03
CA LEU A 47 -2.10 0.45 -2.40
C LEU A 47 -2.25 -0.57 -3.52
N LEU A 48 -1.41 -0.44 -4.55
CA LEU A 48 -1.34 -1.40 -5.64
C LEU A 48 -0.28 -2.45 -5.28
N VAL A 49 -0.68 -3.72 -5.22
CA VAL A 49 0.27 -4.81 -4.97
C VAL A 49 1.12 -5.01 -6.22
N SER A 50 2.39 -4.59 -6.15
CA SER A 50 3.35 -4.82 -7.22
C SER A 50 4.02 -6.19 -7.10
N ASP A 51 4.47 -6.56 -5.89
CA ASP A 51 5.37 -7.70 -5.64
C ASP A 51 4.90 -8.60 -4.49
N GLN A 52 5.45 -9.82 -4.44
CA GLN A 52 5.22 -10.77 -3.35
C GLN A 52 6.55 -11.26 -2.74
N PRO A 53 7.30 -10.40 -2.02
CA PRO A 53 8.65 -10.71 -1.52
C PRO A 53 8.69 -11.80 -0.44
N MET A 54 7.52 -12.26 0.02
CA MET A 54 7.38 -13.32 1.02
C MET A 54 7.34 -14.74 0.40
N ILE A 55 7.22 -14.85 -0.93
CA ILE A 55 7.19 -16.12 -1.67
C ILE A 55 8.50 -16.25 -2.48
N PRO A 56 9.21 -17.39 -2.45
CA PRO A 56 10.47 -17.57 -3.18
C PRO A 56 10.36 -17.31 -4.69
N GLU A 57 9.25 -17.72 -5.31
CA GLU A 57 8.94 -17.49 -6.72
C GLU A 57 8.27 -16.12 -6.99
N GLY A 58 7.83 -15.42 -5.94
CA GLY A 58 7.10 -14.13 -6.02
C GLY A 58 8.01 -12.90 -6.13
N VAL A 59 9.29 -13.14 -6.40
CA VAL A 59 10.35 -12.14 -6.54
C VAL A 59 10.45 -11.74 -8.01
N LYS A 60 10.24 -10.46 -8.31
CA LYS A 60 10.15 -9.99 -9.68
C LYS A 60 11.46 -10.02 -10.47
N THR A 61 11.30 -10.39 -11.74
CA THR A 61 12.04 -9.82 -12.86
C THR A 61 11.40 -8.48 -13.27
N ALA A 62 12.18 -7.54 -13.81
CA ALA A 62 11.70 -6.20 -14.20
C ALA A 62 10.51 -6.20 -15.18
N GLU A 63 10.29 -7.29 -15.92
CA GLU A 63 9.17 -7.43 -16.86
C GLU A 63 7.81 -7.49 -16.14
N SER A 64 7.75 -8.12 -14.97
CA SER A 64 6.51 -8.24 -14.20
C SER A 64 6.05 -6.87 -13.65
N ASP A 65 6.98 -6.01 -13.21
CA ASP A 65 6.69 -4.64 -12.77
C ASP A 65 6.04 -3.82 -13.87
N SER A 66 6.66 -3.86 -15.04
CA SER A 66 6.18 -3.14 -16.21
C SER A 66 4.77 -3.58 -16.57
N SER A 67 4.51 -4.90 -16.56
CA SER A 67 3.20 -5.45 -16.91
C SER A 67 2.08 -5.08 -15.92
N VAL A 68 2.38 -5.02 -14.62
CA VAL A 68 1.40 -4.61 -13.60
C VAL A 68 1.15 -3.10 -13.71
N THR A 69 2.21 -2.33 -13.92
CA THR A 69 2.14 -0.88 -14.11
C THR A 69 1.25 -0.54 -15.29
N GLU A 70 1.53 -1.11 -16.46
CA GLU A 70 0.77 -0.89 -17.69
C GLU A 70 -0.71 -1.26 -17.55
N LYS A 71 -1.01 -2.35 -16.85
CA LYS A 71 -2.39 -2.86 -16.74
C LYS A 71 -3.23 -2.14 -15.70
N TYR A 72 -2.64 -1.74 -14.57
CA TYR A 72 -3.42 -1.35 -13.39
C TYR A 72 -3.23 0.09 -12.95
N VAL A 73 -2.20 0.81 -13.39
CA VAL A 73 -1.98 2.20 -12.93
C VAL A 73 -3.13 3.13 -13.32
N GLU A 74 -3.61 3.06 -14.57
CA GLU A 74 -4.76 3.88 -15.00
C GLU A 74 -6.01 3.59 -14.17
N THR A 75 -6.30 2.32 -13.93
CA THR A 75 -7.43 1.92 -13.08
C THR A 75 -7.25 2.40 -11.64
N HIS A 76 -6.04 2.29 -11.09
CA HIS A 76 -5.70 2.71 -9.73
C HIS A 76 -5.90 4.22 -9.54
N LEU A 77 -5.43 5.01 -10.51
CA LEU A 77 -5.64 6.47 -10.54
C LEU A 77 -7.12 6.80 -10.64
N HIS A 78 -7.85 6.14 -11.54
CA HIS A 78 -9.28 6.37 -11.72
C HIS A 78 -10.06 6.08 -10.42
N VAL A 79 -9.80 4.95 -9.76
CA VAL A 79 -10.44 4.60 -8.48
C VAL A 79 -10.10 5.64 -7.40
N GLY A 80 -8.86 6.13 -7.35
CA GLY A 80 -8.46 7.21 -6.43
C GLY A 80 -9.25 8.50 -6.67
N ILE A 81 -9.36 8.93 -7.93
CA ILE A 81 -10.11 10.13 -8.32
C ILE A 81 -11.60 9.98 -7.98
N GLU A 82 -12.21 8.85 -8.32
CA GLU A 82 -13.63 8.59 -8.03
C GLU A 82 -13.88 8.52 -6.52
N SER A 83 -12.95 7.97 -5.74
CA SER A 83 -13.03 7.98 -4.28
C SER A 83 -13.07 9.41 -3.72
N LEU A 84 -12.21 10.30 -4.22
CA LEU A 84 -12.22 11.71 -3.81
C LEU A 84 -13.51 12.43 -4.23
N LYS A 85 -14.04 12.16 -5.43
CA LYS A 85 -15.33 12.71 -5.87
C LYS A 85 -16.47 12.26 -4.95
N GLN A 86 -16.49 11.00 -4.53
CA GLN A 86 -17.47 10.50 -3.57
C GLN A 86 -17.37 11.22 -2.22
N LEU A 87 -16.15 11.52 -1.73
CA LEU A 87 -15.97 12.29 -0.51
C LEU A 87 -16.57 13.70 -0.63
N ILE A 88 -16.30 14.40 -1.75
CA ILE A 88 -16.78 15.76 -2.01
C ILE A 88 -18.31 15.81 -2.10
N ASN A 89 -18.91 14.80 -2.75
CA ASN A 89 -20.35 14.74 -3.00
C ASN A 89 -21.16 14.20 -1.81
N GLY A 90 -20.54 14.00 -0.64
CA GLY A 90 -21.24 13.47 0.54
C GLY A 90 -21.70 12.02 0.39
N GLY A 91 -20.99 11.23 -0.43
CA GLY A 91 -21.27 9.81 -0.62
C GLY A 91 -21.12 9.00 0.67
N LEU A 92 -21.47 7.70 0.61
CA LEU A 92 -21.26 6.79 1.73
C LEU A 92 -19.75 6.64 2.00
N THR A 93 -19.32 7.07 3.18
CA THR A 93 -17.90 7.01 3.57
C THR A 93 -17.73 6.25 4.87
N VAL A 94 -16.73 5.35 4.90
CA VAL A 94 -16.30 4.70 6.13
C VAL A 94 -15.15 5.52 6.71
N LYS A 95 -15.43 6.25 7.79
CA LYS A 95 -14.40 7.01 8.52
C LYS A 95 -13.67 6.08 9.50
N HIS A 96 -12.43 5.76 9.17
CA HIS A 96 -11.54 5.01 10.04
C HIS A 96 -10.95 5.88 11.16
N LEU A 97 -10.92 7.21 10.97
CA LEU A 97 -10.47 8.20 11.96
C LEU A 97 -11.58 9.24 12.20
N LYS A 98 -11.92 9.45 13.47
CA LYS A 98 -12.77 10.55 13.95
C LYS A 98 -11.92 11.38 14.92
N PHE A 99 -11.94 12.70 14.74
CA PHE A 99 -11.27 13.66 15.62
C PHE A 99 -12.28 14.29 16.58
#